data_AF-A0A932W2B1-F1
#
_entry.id   AF-A0A932W2B1-F1
#
_cell.length_a   1.000
_cell.length_b   1.000
_cell.length_c   1.000
_cell.angle_alpha   90.00
_cell.angle_beta   90.00
_cell.angle_gamma   90.00
#
_symmetry.space_group_name_H-M   'P 1'
#
loop_
_entity.id
_entity.type
_entity.pdbx_description
1 polymer ?
#
loop_
_entity_poly.entity_id
_entity_poly.type
_entity_poly.pdbx_seq_one_letter_code
_entity_poly.pdbx_strand_id
1 'polypeptide(L)'
;MSGPSSPREKLFLSLYFDSDVAAPIANILRNRGFDVVCTHEAGKLEVRDDDQLVFAVSQGRGIATHNKKDFLKLHGEYMVSSKTHYGIIPASGNRITTKSHHNY
;
A
#
# COMPACT_ATOMS: atom_id res chain seq x y z
N MET A 1 33.44 -6.95 15.65
CA MET A 1 32.53 -5.81 15.89
C MET A 1 31.99 -5.39 14.53
N SER A 2 30.77 -5.80 14.19
CA SER A 2 30.15 -5.41 12.92
C SER A 2 29.69 -3.96 13.05
N GLY A 3 30.29 -3.05 12.28
CA GLY A 3 29.88 -1.65 12.23
C GLY A 3 28.43 -1.49 11.77
N PRO A 4 27.83 -0.30 11.91
CA PRO A 4 26.47 -0.05 11.44
C PRO A 4 26.40 -0.38 9.95
N SER A 5 25.59 -1.37 9.60
CA SER A 5 25.24 -1.68 8.21
C SER A 5 24.78 -0.37 7.57
N SER A 6 25.47 0.07 6.51
CA SER A 6 25.08 1.23 5.72
C SER A 6 23.56 1.23 5.49
N PRO A 7 22.86 2.38 5.58
CA PRO A 7 21.45 2.43 5.24
C PRO A 7 21.31 1.81 3.86
N ARG A 8 20.52 0.74 3.73
CA ARG A 8 20.21 0.18 2.41
C ARG A 8 19.66 1.33 1.57
N GLU A 9 20.21 1.53 0.37
CA GLU A 9 19.76 2.61 -0.51
C GLU A 9 18.24 2.55 -0.65
N LYS A 10 17.59 3.68 -0.33
CA LYS A 10 16.16 3.81 -0.50
C LYS A 10 15.86 3.83 -1.99
N LEU A 11 15.02 2.89 -2.44
CA LEU A 11 14.57 2.82 -3.83
C LEU A 11 13.69 4.03 -4.17
N PHE A 12 13.61 4.35 -5.47
CA PHE A 12 12.94 5.55 -5.98
C PHE A 12 11.42 5.60 -5.75
N LEU A 13 10.80 4.48 -5.34
CA LEU A 13 9.36 4.36 -5.15
C LEU A 13 9.00 4.31 -3.66
N SER A 14 8.16 5.26 -3.24
CA SER A 14 7.54 5.26 -1.91
C SER A 14 6.09 4.80 -2.04
N LEU A 15 5.67 3.89 -1.16
CA LEU A 15 4.40 3.19 -1.21
C LEU A 15 3.56 3.51 0.04
N TYR A 16 2.25 3.55 -0.17
CA TYR A 16 1.23 3.56 0.86
C TYR A 16 0.33 2.33 0.67
N PHE A 17 0.19 1.50 1.69
CA PHE A 17 -0.61 0.29 1.67
C PHE A 17 -1.94 0.55 2.36
N ASP A 18 -3.04 0.27 1.65
CA ASP A 18 -4.37 0.33 2.24
C ASP A 18 -4.56 -0.75 3.33
N SER A 19 -5.72 -0.75 3.99
CA SER A 19 -6.03 -1.69 5.07
C SER A 19 -6.17 -3.14 4.62
N ASP A 20 -6.37 -3.37 3.32
CA ASP A 20 -6.56 -4.71 2.77
C ASP A 20 -5.23 -5.39 2.44
N VAL A 21 -4.13 -4.63 2.29
CA VAL A 21 -2.82 -5.22 2.01
C VAL A 21 -2.16 -5.74 3.28
N ALA A 22 -1.74 -7.01 3.24
CA ALA A 22 -1.17 -7.71 4.38
C ALA A 22 0.15 -7.08 4.87
N ALA A 23 0.21 -6.69 6.15
CA ALA A 23 1.37 -6.08 6.81
C ALA A 23 2.71 -6.85 6.64
N PRO A 24 2.77 -8.20 6.60
CA PRO A 24 4.02 -8.92 6.34
C PRO A 24 4.69 -8.54 5.01
N ILE A 25 3.91 -8.17 3.98
CA ILE A 25 4.44 -7.73 2.69
C ILE A 25 5.19 -6.40 2.83
N ALA A 26 4.69 -5.47 3.65
CA ALA A 26 5.35 -4.20 3.90
C ALA A 26 6.75 -4.39 4.51
N ASN A 27 6.89 -5.31 5.47
CA ASN A 27 8.18 -5.64 6.08
C ASN A 27 9.16 -6.26 5.06
N ILE A 28 8.70 -7.14 4.19
CA ILE A 28 9.53 -7.73 3.13
C ILE A 28 10.04 -6.64 2.17
N LEU A 29 9.17 -5.71 1.77
CA LEU A 29 9.53 -4.63 0.86
C LEU A 29 10.49 -3.62 1.50
N ARG A 30 10.30 -3.27 2.77
CA ARG A 30 11.24 -2.44 3.53
C ARG A 30 12.62 -3.08 3.63
N ASN A 31 12.68 -4.38 3.90
CA ASN A 31 13.94 -5.14 3.91
C ASN A 31 14.64 -5.15 2.53
N ARG A 32 13.89 -4.89 1.46
CA ARG A 32 14.39 -4.74 0.09
C ARG A 32 14.68 -3.29 -0.32
N GLY A 33 14.53 -2.33 0.58
CA GLY A 33 14.89 -0.92 0.34
C GLY A 33 13.74 -0.02 -0.12
N PHE A 34 12.49 -0.51 -0.16
CA PHE A 34 11.34 0.35 -0.43
C PHE A 34 10.92 1.12 0.83
N ASP A 35 10.48 2.36 0.65
CA ASP A 35 9.78 3.11 1.70
C ASP A 35 8.29 2.79 1.64
N VAL A 36 7.79 2.04 2.61
CA VAL A 36 6.39 1.61 2.68
C VAL A 36 5.78 2.13 3.97
N VAL A 37 4.59 2.74 3.89
CA VAL A 37 3.74 3.11 5.03
C VAL A 37 2.41 2.38 4.88
N CYS A 38 1.86 1.86 5.97
CA CYS A 38 0.56 1.20 5.97
C CYS A 38 -0.50 2.06 6.67
N THR A 39 -1.78 1.89 6.32
CA THR A 39 -2.93 2.53 6.99
C THR A 39 -2.88 2.43 8.52
N HIS A 40 -2.53 1.26 9.06
CA HIS A 40 -2.44 1.03 10.50
C HIS A 40 -1.32 1.83 11.18
N GLU A 41 -0.19 2.07 10.50
CA GLU A 41 0.92 2.88 11.00
C GLU A 41 0.62 4.39 10.87
N ALA A 42 -0.13 4.77 9.84
CA ALA A 42 -0.52 6.16 9.59
C ALA A 42 -1.70 6.63 10.44
N GLY A 43 -2.31 5.76 11.26
CA GLY A 43 -3.53 6.07 11.99
C GLY A 43 -4.72 6.35 11.07
N LYS A 44 -4.76 5.71 9.89
CA LYS A 44 -5.75 5.89 8.82
C LYS A 44 -6.61 4.64 8.60
N LEU A 45 -6.81 3.86 9.65
CA LEU A 45 -7.78 2.77 9.64
C LEU A 45 -9.20 3.33 9.45
N GLU A 46 -10.04 2.63 8.68
CA GLU A 46 -11.45 2.97 8.42
C GLU A 46 -11.67 4.30 7.66
N VAL A 47 -10.61 4.87 7.11
CA VAL A 47 -10.67 6.06 6.25
C VAL A 47 -11.13 5.65 4.85
N ARG A 48 -12.01 6.45 4.24
CA ARG A 48 -12.57 6.20 2.91
C ARG A 48 -11.47 6.15 1.84
N ASP A 49 -11.73 5.43 0.75
CA ASP A 49 -10.74 5.24 -0.33
C ASP A 49 -10.25 6.57 -0.95
N ASP A 50 -11.13 7.56 -1.08
CA ASP A 50 -10.79 8.90 -1.58
C ASP A 50 -9.83 9.62 -0.64
N ASP A 51 -10.09 9.57 0.66
CA ASP A 51 -9.22 10.14 1.70
C ASP A 51 -7.87 9.41 1.78
N GLN A 52 -7.84 8.09 1.54
CA GLN A 52 -6.60 7.32 1.46
C GLN A 52 -5.75 7.73 0.25
N LEU A 53 -6.38 7.94 -0.91
CA LEU A 53 -5.67 8.44 -2.10
C LEU A 53 -5.14 9.86 -1.86
N VAL A 54 -5.93 10.73 -1.24
CA VAL A 54 -5.50 12.09 -0.86
C VAL A 54 -4.29 12.04 0.08
N PHE A 55 -4.32 11.16 1.07
CA PHE A 55 -3.17 10.96 1.97
C PHE A 55 -1.93 10.52 1.19
N ALA A 56 -2.05 9.50 0.34
CA ALA A 56 -0.94 9.01 -0.48
C ALA A 56 -0.33 10.12 -1.35
N VAL A 57 -1.19 10.93 -1.99
CA VAL A 57 -0.79 12.10 -2.78
C VAL A 57 -0.06 13.13 -1.94
N SER A 58 -0.58 13.46 -0.74
CA SER A 58 0.06 14.42 0.17
C SER A 58 1.46 14.01 0.60
N GLN A 59 1.74 12.70 0.60
CA GLN A 59 3.01 12.11 1.02
C GLN A 59 3.94 11.79 -0.16
N GLY A 60 3.53 12.05 -1.41
CA GLY A 60 4.33 11.68 -2.59
C GLY A 60 4.41 10.17 -2.83
N ARG A 61 3.40 9.40 -2.41
CA ARG A 61 3.40 7.93 -2.41
C ARG A 61 2.41 7.36 -3.40
N GLY A 62 2.82 6.31 -4.10
CA GLY A 62 1.89 5.45 -4.84
C GLY A 62 1.08 4.60 -3.85
N ILE A 63 -0.20 4.36 -4.14
CA ILE A 63 -1.05 3.52 -3.28
C ILE A 63 -1.15 2.09 -3.83
N ALA A 64 -0.96 1.09 -2.97
CA ALA A 64 -1.20 -0.31 -3.28
C ALA A 64 -2.48 -0.78 -2.58
N THR A 65 -3.36 -1.44 -3.33
CA THR A 65 -4.72 -1.75 -2.89
C THR A 65 -5.23 -3.08 -3.43
N HIS A 66 -6.00 -3.82 -2.63
CA HIS A 66 -6.80 -4.94 -3.14
C HIS A 66 -8.19 -4.51 -3.65
N ASN A 67 -8.66 -3.32 -3.28
CA ASN A 67 -9.91 -2.72 -3.77
C ASN A 67 -9.75 -2.09 -5.16
N LYS A 68 -9.44 -2.93 -6.15
CA LYS A 68 -9.14 -2.47 -7.53
C LYS A 68 -10.26 -1.64 -8.15
N LYS A 69 -11.52 -2.00 -7.88
CA LYS A 69 -12.68 -1.40 -8.53
C LYS A 69 -12.82 0.07 -8.15
N ASP A 70 -12.75 0.37 -6.85
CA ASP A 70 -12.99 1.72 -6.36
C ASP A 70 -11.80 2.62 -6.64
N PHE A 71 -10.58 2.10 -6.52
CA PHE A 71 -9.38 2.86 -6.90
C PHE A 71 -9.26 3.13 -8.41
N LEU A 72 -9.76 2.23 -9.27
CA LEU A 72 -9.84 2.51 -10.71
C LEU A 72 -10.87 3.62 -11.02
N LYS A 73 -11.97 3.69 -10.27
CA LYS A 73 -12.93 4.79 -10.36
C LYS A 73 -12.27 6.11 -9.92
N LEU A 74 -11.57 6.11 -8.80
CA LEU A 74 -10.84 7.28 -8.30
C LEU A 74 -9.76 7.76 -9.28
N HIS A 75 -9.04 6.83 -9.94
CA HIS A 75 -8.13 7.19 -11.03
C HIS A 75 -8.85 8.00 -12.11
N GLY A 76 -9.98 7.51 -12.62
CA GLY A 76 -10.78 8.21 -13.62
C GLY A 76 -11.22 9.60 -13.17
N GLU A 77 -11.68 9.73 -11.92
CA GLU A 77 -12.07 11.01 -11.33
C GLU A 77 -10.89 12.00 -11.24
N TYR A 78 -9.70 11.53 -10.89
CA TYR A 78 -8.48 12.32 -10.89
C TYR A 78 -8.11 12.79 -12.31
N MET A 79 -8.18 11.91 -13.29
CA MET A 79 -7.89 12.24 -14.69
C MET A 79 -8.87 13.30 -15.24
N VAL A 80 -10.18 13.14 -15.02
CA VAL A 80 -11.20 14.12 -15.43
C VAL A 80 -10.99 15.47 -14.74
N SER A 81 -10.60 15.46 -13.47
CA SER A 81 -10.36 16.66 -12.67
C SER A 81 -8.97 17.28 -12.86
N SER A 82 -8.16 16.74 -13.79
CA SER A 82 -6.74 17.13 -13.96
C SER A 82 -5.92 17.11 -12.66
N LYS A 83 -6.26 16.20 -11.74
CA LYS A 83 -5.52 15.95 -10.50
C LYS A 83 -4.47 14.88 -10.73
N THR A 84 -3.33 15.01 -10.06
CA THR A 84 -2.22 14.06 -10.13
C THR A 84 -2.22 13.10 -8.95
N HIS A 85 -1.78 11.86 -9.20
CA HIS A 85 -1.41 10.91 -8.15
C HIS A 85 -0.10 10.19 -8.50
N TYR A 86 0.57 9.62 -7.51
CA TYR A 86 1.89 8.99 -7.68
C TYR A 86 1.82 7.50 -8.09
N GLY A 87 0.64 7.04 -8.48
CA GLY A 87 0.39 5.71 -8.99
C GLY A 87 -0.60 4.93 -8.13
N ILE A 88 -1.37 4.07 -8.77
CA ILE A 88 -2.30 3.14 -8.14
C ILE A 88 -1.86 1.74 -8.59
N ILE A 89 -1.50 0.90 -7.62
CA ILE A 89 -0.96 -0.44 -7.85
C ILE A 89 -2.00 -1.46 -7.41
N PRO A 90 -2.81 -1.99 -8.34
CA PRO A 90 -3.80 -3.01 -8.02
C PRO A 90 -3.09 -4.32 -7.63
N ALA A 91 -3.25 -4.75 -6.39
CA ALA A 91 -2.71 -5.99 -5.87
C ALA A 91 -3.71 -7.14 -6.10
N SER A 92 -3.21 -8.25 -6.64
CA SER A 92 -3.96 -9.51 -6.72
C SER A 92 -3.56 -10.39 -5.55
N GLY A 93 -4.44 -10.56 -4.56
CA GLY A 93 -4.26 -11.56 -3.53
C GLY A 93 -4.95 -12.86 -3.95
N ASN A 94 -4.25 -13.99 -3.91
CA ASN A 94 -4.95 -15.25 -3.65
C ASN A 94 -5.38 -15.16 -2.18
N ARG A 95 -6.69 -15.06 -1.91
CA ARG A 95 -7.20 -15.31 -0.55
C ARG A 95 -6.75 -16.72 -0.19
N ILE A 96 -5.74 -16.86 0.68
CA ILE A 96 -5.49 -18.13 1.35
C ILE A 96 -6.66 -18.29 2.32
N THR A 97 -7.76 -18.86 1.83
CA THR A 97 -8.81 -19.36 2.71
C THR A 97 -8.24 -20.58 3.40
N THR A 98 -7.75 -20.44 4.63
CA THR A 98 -7.60 -21.59 5.51
C THR A 98 -9.00 -22.12 5.78
N LYS A 99 -9.49 -23.05 4.94
CA LYS A 99 -10.53 -23.97 5.36
C LYS A 99 -9.89 -24.82 6.45
N SER A 100 -10.12 -24.47 7.72
CA SER A 100 -9.93 -25.41 8.81
C SER A 100 -10.87 -26.58 8.56
N HIS A 101 -10.32 -27.67 8.04
CA HIS A 101 -10.95 -28.99 8.13
C HIS A 101 -10.99 -29.36 9.61
N HIS A 102 -12.14 -29.17 10.25
CA HIS A 102 -12.46 -29.94 11.45
C HIS A 102 -12.79 -31.36 10.99
N ASN A 103 -11.86 -32.28 11.21
CA ASN A 103 -12.10 -33.71 11.09
C ASN A 103 -12.90 -34.17 12.32
N TYR A 104 -14.01 -34.86 12.08
CA TYR A 104 -14.57 -35.84 13.00
C TYR A 104 -14.29 -37.23 12.43
#